data_AF-A0A968YZY0-F1
#
_entry.id   AF-A0A968YZY0-F1
#
_cell.length_a   1.000
_cell.length_b   1.000
_cell.length_c   1.000
_cell.angle_alpha   90.00
_cell.angle_beta   90.00
_cell.angle_gamma   90.00
#
_symmetry.space_group_name_H-M   'P 1'
#
loop_
_entity.id
_entity.type
_entity.pdbx_description
1 polymer ?
#
loop_
_entity_poly.entity_id
_entity_poly.type
_entity_poly.pdbx_seq_one_letter_code
_entity_poly.pdbx_strand_id
1 'polypeptide(L)'
;LTQAQSKIWSDGCLGLAPPEQMCTAVLVQGWEVRVAHQRQEWVYRTNASGREVRFDPAGGRLSQLVTPVAERIPRDRTAQKWDKAIAFRAIKTGGFAGVREEITLYKNGRLEKKGGPGGVVTRTLSKKAVRAFQKKLYQLHFGQFDGLRYPPPKGAADYFTVTLSNGQTTVQYADIERESLPKDLQAVIQLWQSSILETPH
;
A
#
# COMPACT_ATOMS: atom_id res chain seq x y z
N LEU A 1 -9.76 -12.74 22.28
CA LEU A 1 -8.76 -11.77 22.76
C LEU A 1 -7.39 -12.28 22.31
N THR A 2 -6.60 -11.46 21.66
CA THR A 2 -5.25 -11.84 21.15
C THR A 2 -4.13 -11.28 22.01
N GLN A 3 -4.32 -10.09 22.58
CA GLN A 3 -3.34 -9.47 23.46
C GLN A 3 -4.04 -8.54 24.46
N ALA A 4 -3.47 -8.41 25.65
CA ALA A 4 -3.81 -7.36 26.61
C ALA A 4 -2.51 -6.81 27.20
N GLN A 5 -2.32 -5.50 27.14
CA GLN A 5 -1.12 -4.83 27.66
C GLN A 5 -1.52 -3.71 28.63
N SER A 6 -0.89 -3.68 29.81
CA SER A 6 -1.10 -2.61 30.77
C SER A 6 -0.54 -1.29 30.24
N LYS A 7 -1.31 -0.20 30.40
CA LYS A 7 -0.99 1.13 29.88
C LYS A 7 -1.53 2.22 30.78
N ILE A 8 -0.92 3.40 30.72
CA ILE A 8 -1.40 4.60 31.42
C ILE A 8 -1.95 5.55 30.37
N TRP A 9 -3.18 6.02 30.59
CA TRP A 9 -3.87 6.97 29.73
C TRP A 9 -3.70 8.40 30.21
N SER A 10 -3.75 9.35 29.28
CA SER A 10 -3.52 10.78 29.51
C SER A 10 -4.63 11.47 30.31
N ASP A 11 -5.84 10.91 30.30
CA ASP A 11 -7.04 11.53 30.85
C ASP A 11 -8.10 10.49 31.23
N GLY A 12 -9.16 10.97 31.88
CA GLY A 12 -10.32 10.16 32.29
C GLY A 12 -11.15 9.59 31.14
N CYS A 13 -10.87 9.96 29.89
CA CYS A 13 -11.50 9.40 28.69
C CYS A 13 -10.59 8.40 27.98
N LEU A 14 -9.54 7.94 28.66
CA LEU A 14 -8.59 6.96 28.16
C LEU A 14 -7.80 7.47 26.93
N GLY A 15 -7.70 8.80 26.77
CA GLY A 15 -7.06 9.43 25.61
C GLY A 15 -7.85 9.26 24.31
N LEU A 16 -9.17 9.10 24.38
CA LEU A 16 -10.08 8.90 23.23
C LEU A 16 -11.24 9.91 23.20
N ALA A 17 -11.07 11.07 23.83
CA ALA A 17 -12.08 12.12 23.82
C ALA A 17 -12.28 12.69 22.40
N PRO A 18 -13.52 12.85 21.92
CA PRO A 18 -13.83 13.74 20.80
C PRO A 18 -13.44 15.19 21.13
N PRO A 19 -13.17 16.05 20.11
CA PRO A 19 -12.73 17.44 20.33
C PRO A 19 -13.65 18.28 21.22
N GLU A 20 -14.94 17.96 21.23
CA GLU A 20 -15.98 18.67 21.99
C GLU A 20 -16.32 18.02 23.34
N GLN A 21 -15.65 16.93 23.72
CA GLN A 21 -15.81 16.30 25.04
C GLN A 21 -14.70 16.75 26.00
N MET A 22 -15.11 17.29 27.16
CA MET A 22 -14.21 17.57 28.27
C MET A 22 -13.95 16.30 29.08
N CYS A 23 -12.67 16.05 29.38
CA CYS A 23 -12.22 14.89 30.16
C CYS A 23 -11.35 15.34 31.31
N THR A 24 -11.41 14.61 32.43
CA THR A 24 -10.60 14.93 33.60
C THR A 24 -9.12 14.72 33.28
N ALA A 25 -8.27 15.70 33.61
CA ALA A 25 -6.83 15.65 33.40
C ALA A 25 -6.13 14.79 34.47
N VAL A 26 -6.49 13.51 34.53
CA VAL A 26 -5.94 12.53 35.48
C VAL A 26 -5.35 11.36 34.70
N LEU A 27 -4.18 10.88 35.13
CA LEU A 27 -3.59 9.68 34.57
C LEU A 27 -4.38 8.46 35.02
N VAL A 28 -4.87 7.68 34.06
CA VAL A 28 -5.68 6.49 34.35
C VAL A 28 -4.89 5.24 34.00
N GLN A 29 -4.60 4.39 35.00
CA GLN A 29 -4.09 3.06 34.73
C GLN A 29 -5.15 2.20 34.07
N GLY A 30 -4.75 1.36 33.11
CA GLY A 30 -5.68 0.62 32.29
C GLY A 30 -5.03 -0.43 31.42
N TRP A 31 -5.81 -0.94 30.47
CA TRP A 31 -5.38 -1.98 29.55
C TRP A 31 -5.70 -1.60 28.12
N GLU A 32 -4.74 -1.78 27.23
CA GLU A 32 -4.97 -1.86 25.79
C GLU A 32 -5.28 -3.32 25.45
N VAL A 33 -6.50 -3.58 25.02
CA VAL A 33 -7.00 -4.92 24.71
C VAL A 33 -7.17 -5.05 23.21
N ARG A 34 -6.44 -5.99 22.62
CA ARG A 34 -6.57 -6.36 21.20
C ARG A 34 -7.47 -7.59 21.08
N VAL A 35 -8.48 -7.46 20.25
CA VAL A 35 -9.40 -8.55 19.90
C VAL A 35 -9.27 -8.76 18.40
N ALA A 36 -8.99 -9.98 17.98
CA ALA A 36 -9.02 -10.36 16.58
C ALA A 36 -10.10 -11.41 16.33
N HIS A 37 -10.79 -11.29 15.20
CA HIS A 37 -11.70 -12.29 14.67
C HIS A 37 -11.58 -12.28 13.14
N GLN A 38 -11.28 -13.45 12.56
CA GLN A 38 -10.93 -13.57 11.14
C GLN A 38 -9.79 -12.61 10.73
N ARG A 39 -10.03 -11.66 9.80
CA ARG A 39 -9.04 -10.67 9.31
C ARG A 39 -9.18 -9.28 9.96
N GLN A 40 -10.03 -9.15 10.97
CA GLN A 40 -10.30 -7.88 11.63
C GLN A 40 -9.65 -7.86 13.03
N GLU A 41 -9.06 -6.73 13.38
CA GLU A 41 -8.53 -6.47 14.72
C GLU A 41 -9.13 -5.17 15.26
N TRP A 42 -9.72 -5.25 16.44
CA TRP A 42 -10.22 -4.14 17.24
C TRP A 42 -9.27 -3.89 18.39
N VAL A 43 -9.04 -2.61 18.69
CA VAL A 43 -8.39 -2.20 19.93
C VAL A 43 -9.42 -1.53 20.81
N TYR A 44 -9.43 -1.94 22.07
CA TYR A 44 -10.21 -1.32 23.12
C TYR A 44 -9.25 -0.83 24.20
N ARG A 45 -9.54 0.35 24.76
CA ARG A 45 -8.87 0.87 25.95
C ARG A 45 -9.80 0.70 27.13
N THR A 46 -9.28 0.24 28.24
CA THR A 46 -10.05 0.10 29.48
C THR A 46 -9.38 0.81 30.63
N ASN A 47 -10.13 1.13 31.68
CA ASN A 47 -9.52 1.42 32.99
C ASN A 47 -9.06 0.13 33.69
N ALA A 48 -8.32 0.25 34.79
CA ALA A 48 -7.72 -0.89 35.51
C ALA A 48 -8.75 -1.93 35.97
N SER A 49 -9.96 -1.50 36.30
CA SER A 49 -11.06 -2.37 36.73
C SER A 49 -11.84 -3.01 35.57
N GLY A 50 -11.61 -2.57 34.33
CA GLY A 50 -12.40 -2.98 33.16
C GLY A 50 -13.83 -2.42 33.11
N ARG A 51 -14.23 -1.55 34.06
CA ARG A 51 -15.58 -0.96 34.12
C ARG A 51 -15.84 0.09 33.05
N GLU A 52 -14.78 0.76 32.59
CA GLU A 52 -14.84 1.64 31.44
C GLU A 52 -14.07 0.98 30.30
N VAL A 53 -14.72 0.86 29.14
CA VAL A 53 -14.17 0.28 27.92
C VAL A 53 -14.54 1.19 26.77
N ARG A 54 -13.54 1.63 26.00
CA ARG A 54 -13.73 2.48 24.82
C ARG A 54 -13.05 1.86 23.61
N PHE A 55 -13.75 1.89 22.48
CA PHE A 55 -13.18 1.47 21.21
C PHE A 55 -12.18 2.51 20.70
N ASP A 56 -10.98 2.07 20.32
CA ASP A 56 -9.95 2.88 19.72
C ASP A 56 -9.95 2.67 18.19
N PRO A 57 -10.61 3.56 17.42
CA PRO A 57 -10.68 3.43 15.97
C PRO A 57 -9.32 3.59 15.27
N ALA A 58 -8.33 4.20 15.93
CA ALA A 58 -6.98 4.37 15.41
C ALA A 58 -6.06 3.19 15.75
N GLY A 59 -6.38 2.44 16.82
CA GLY A 59 -5.55 1.32 17.30
C GLY A 59 -5.77 0.00 16.56
N GLY A 60 -6.97 -0.23 16.02
CA GLY A 60 -7.34 -1.47 15.33
C GLY A 60 -6.97 -1.49 13.85
N ARG A 61 -6.83 -2.69 13.28
CA ARG A 61 -6.83 -2.92 11.81
C ARG A 61 -8.17 -2.57 11.15
N LEU A 62 -9.17 -2.05 11.86
CA LEU A 62 -10.37 -1.48 11.25
C LEU A 62 -10.09 -0.21 10.44
N SER A 63 -8.95 0.45 10.68
CA SER A 63 -8.41 1.46 9.76
C SER A 63 -8.10 0.89 8.36
N GLN A 64 -8.02 -0.45 8.19
CA GLN A 64 -7.92 -1.15 6.90
C GLN A 64 -9.28 -1.54 6.28
N LEU A 65 -10.41 -1.32 6.98
CA LEU A 65 -11.75 -1.46 6.38
C LEU A 65 -12.21 -0.19 5.68
N VAL A 66 -11.51 0.93 5.92
CA VAL A 66 -11.58 2.09 5.06
C VAL A 66 -10.61 1.78 3.92
N THR A 67 -11.13 1.58 2.70
CA THR A 67 -10.31 1.60 1.49
C THR A 67 -9.27 2.71 1.61
N PRO A 68 -7.96 2.45 1.42
CA PRO A 68 -6.95 3.49 1.54
C PRO A 68 -7.39 4.66 0.66
N VAL A 69 -7.55 5.82 1.28
CA VAL A 69 -8.07 7.01 0.58
C VAL A 69 -7.08 7.31 -0.53
N ALA A 70 -7.54 7.17 -1.77
CA ALA A 70 -6.73 7.52 -2.92
C ALA A 70 -6.48 9.02 -2.90
N GLU A 71 -5.21 9.41 -2.91
CA GLU A 71 -4.78 10.79 -3.03
C GLU A 71 -4.31 11.08 -4.46
N ARG A 72 -4.23 12.34 -4.86
CA ARG A 72 -3.65 12.71 -6.16
C ARG A 72 -2.13 12.73 -6.08
N ILE A 73 -1.45 12.16 -7.08
CA ILE A 73 -0.01 12.34 -7.26
C ILE A 73 0.26 13.84 -7.50
N PRO A 74 1.17 14.49 -6.74
CA PRO A 74 1.55 15.88 -6.95
C PRO A 74 1.99 16.15 -8.39
N ARG A 75 1.51 17.25 -8.99
CA ARG A 75 1.71 17.56 -10.42
C ARG A 75 3.17 17.80 -10.81
N ASP A 76 4.02 18.20 -9.86
CA ASP A 76 5.45 18.38 -10.05
C ASP A 76 6.19 17.04 -10.29
N ARG A 77 5.62 15.92 -9.81
CA ARG A 77 6.15 14.55 -9.95
C ARG A 77 5.58 13.78 -11.14
N THR A 78 4.56 14.31 -11.82
CA THR A 78 3.91 13.66 -12.98
C THR A 78 4.53 13.96 -14.35
N ALA A 79 5.51 14.88 -14.43
CA ALA A 79 6.16 15.23 -15.69
C ALA A 79 7.21 14.19 -16.13
N GLN A 80 6.85 12.91 -16.14
CA GLN A 80 7.70 11.89 -16.71
C GLN A 80 7.49 11.84 -18.22
N LYS A 81 8.50 12.26 -18.98
CA LYS A 81 8.49 12.21 -20.44
C LYS A 81 8.23 10.78 -20.90
N TRP A 82 7.05 10.54 -21.47
CA TRP A 82 6.59 9.22 -21.85
C TRP A 82 7.35 8.71 -23.07
N ASP A 83 8.16 7.66 -22.88
CA ASP A 83 8.69 6.90 -24.00
C ASP A 83 7.57 6.01 -24.57
N LYS A 84 7.15 6.34 -25.81
CA LYS A 84 6.10 5.60 -26.52
C LYS A 84 6.46 4.13 -26.77
N ALA A 85 7.73 3.74 -26.62
CA ALA A 85 8.19 2.35 -26.74
C ALA A 85 7.89 1.50 -25.49
N ILE A 86 7.61 2.12 -24.34
CA ILE A 86 7.30 1.40 -23.09
C ILE A 86 5.86 0.87 -23.15
N ALA A 87 5.71 -0.42 -22.88
CA ALA A 87 4.40 -1.04 -22.70
C ALA A 87 3.94 -0.93 -21.24
N PHE A 88 4.85 -1.16 -20.29
CA PHE A 88 4.59 -1.06 -18.87
C PHE A 88 5.89 -0.92 -18.08
N ARG A 89 5.81 -0.29 -16.91
CA ARG A 89 6.96 -0.10 -16.03
C ARG A 89 6.54 -0.10 -14.58
N ALA A 90 7.32 -0.78 -13.75
CA ALA A 90 7.21 -0.79 -12.31
C ALA A 90 8.50 -0.24 -11.69
N ILE A 91 8.39 0.74 -10.81
CA ILE A 91 9.52 1.30 -10.06
C ILE A 91 9.23 1.09 -8.58
N LYS A 92 10.14 0.43 -7.86
CA LYS A 92 10.09 0.23 -6.42
C LYS A 92 11.18 1.07 -5.79
N THR A 93 10.81 2.03 -4.94
CA THR A 93 11.73 2.92 -4.22
C THR A 93 11.47 2.89 -2.73
N GLY A 94 12.52 2.82 -1.90
CA GLY A 94 12.39 2.92 -0.45
C GLY A 94 13.25 1.92 0.29
N GLY A 95 12.79 1.55 1.49
CA GLY A 95 13.58 0.78 2.45
C GLY A 95 14.71 1.61 3.08
N PHE A 96 15.27 1.10 4.17
CA PHE A 96 16.30 1.78 4.96
C PHE A 96 17.54 2.17 4.15
N ALA A 97 17.93 1.35 3.17
CA ALA A 97 19.09 1.59 2.31
C ALA A 97 18.81 2.49 1.08
N GLY A 98 17.59 3.00 0.91
CA GLY A 98 17.24 3.85 -0.24
C GLY A 98 17.31 3.11 -1.57
N VAL A 99 16.83 1.87 -1.63
CA VAL A 99 16.91 1.04 -2.83
C VAL A 99 15.93 1.57 -3.88
N ARG A 100 16.39 1.59 -5.14
CA ARG A 100 15.57 1.81 -6.33
C ARG A 100 15.73 0.62 -7.28
N GLU A 101 14.64 -0.08 -7.52
CA GLU A 101 14.54 -1.13 -8.54
C GLU A 101 13.52 -0.68 -9.61
N GLU A 102 13.87 -0.81 -10.88
CA GLU A 102 13.03 -0.45 -12.01
C GLU A 102 12.95 -1.62 -12.99
N ILE A 103 11.74 -2.06 -13.30
CA ILE A 103 11.48 -3.10 -14.29
C ILE A 103 10.63 -2.49 -15.40
N THR A 104 11.15 -2.50 -16.62
CA THR A 104 10.53 -1.87 -17.80
C THR A 104 10.29 -2.93 -18.87
N LEU A 105 9.02 -3.12 -19.23
CA LEU A 105 8.59 -3.91 -20.38
C LEU A 105 8.37 -2.99 -21.59
N TYR A 106 9.10 -3.25 -22.66
CA TYR A 106 8.97 -2.56 -23.93
C TYR A 106 7.97 -3.27 -24.85
N LYS A 107 7.34 -2.51 -25.76
CA LYS A 107 6.38 -3.02 -26.75
C LYS A 107 6.99 -4.06 -27.70
N ASN A 108 8.31 -4.06 -27.86
CA ASN A 108 9.04 -5.04 -28.67
C ASN A 108 9.28 -6.38 -27.95
N GLY A 109 8.93 -6.50 -26.66
CA GLY A 109 9.17 -7.70 -25.85
C GLY A 109 10.38 -7.63 -24.93
N ARG A 110 11.25 -6.62 -25.07
CA ARG A 110 12.40 -6.46 -24.17
C ARG A 110 11.89 -6.16 -22.75
N LEU A 111 12.43 -6.86 -21.77
CA LEU A 111 12.18 -6.66 -20.35
C LEU A 111 13.52 -6.32 -19.68
N GLU A 112 13.66 -5.08 -19.22
CA GLU A 112 14.86 -4.61 -18.53
C GLU A 112 14.58 -4.48 -17.03
N LYS A 113 15.43 -5.07 -16.19
CA LYS A 113 15.47 -4.81 -14.75
C LYS A 113 16.75 -4.03 -14.44
N LYS A 114 16.60 -2.87 -13.80
CA LYS A 114 17.68 -1.98 -13.35
C LYS A 114 17.61 -1.80 -11.84
N GLY A 115 18.76 -1.80 -11.17
CA GLY A 115 18.86 -1.66 -9.72
C GLY A 115 18.82 -2.99 -8.96
N GLY A 116 19.43 -3.01 -7.77
CA GLY A 116 19.75 -4.22 -6.99
C GLY A 116 21.17 -4.76 -7.22
N PRO A 117 21.63 -5.75 -6.44
CA PRO A 117 22.91 -6.42 -6.67
C PRO A 117 22.82 -7.23 -7.98
N GLY A 118 23.62 -6.86 -8.99
CA GLY A 118 23.68 -7.57 -10.29
C GLY A 118 23.54 -6.69 -11.54
N GLY A 119 23.38 -5.38 -11.42
CA GLY A 119 23.38 -4.47 -12.58
C GLY A 119 22.09 -4.51 -13.41
N VAL A 120 22.20 -4.35 -14.73
CA VAL A 120 21.05 -4.36 -15.65
C VAL A 120 20.85 -5.77 -16.20
N VAL A 121 19.72 -6.39 -15.86
CA VAL A 121 19.34 -7.71 -16.38
C VAL A 121 18.31 -7.53 -17.48
N THR A 122 18.58 -8.10 -18.66
CA THR A 122 17.67 -8.04 -19.82
C THR A 122 17.13 -9.42 -20.15
N ARG A 123 15.82 -9.53 -20.32
CA ARG A 123 15.11 -10.73 -20.79
C ARG A 123 14.17 -10.34 -21.95
N THR A 124 13.62 -11.33 -22.64
CA THR A 124 12.70 -11.09 -23.75
C THR A 124 11.41 -11.89 -23.57
N LEU A 125 10.27 -11.21 -23.61
CA LEU A 125 8.94 -11.81 -23.71
C LEU A 125 8.51 -11.90 -25.17
N SER A 126 7.69 -12.90 -25.49
CA SER A 126 7.13 -13.03 -26.84
C SER A 126 6.18 -11.86 -27.15
N LYS A 127 6.08 -11.46 -28.43
CA LYS A 127 5.08 -10.46 -28.87
C LYS A 127 3.64 -10.87 -28.55
N LYS A 128 3.35 -12.18 -28.43
CA LYS A 128 2.04 -12.69 -28.01
C LYS A 128 1.80 -12.40 -26.53
N ALA A 129 2.79 -12.64 -25.67
CA ALA A 129 2.73 -12.35 -24.24
C ALA A 129 2.54 -10.84 -23.98
N VAL A 130 3.31 -9.98 -24.65
CA VAL A 130 3.16 -8.52 -24.52
C VAL A 130 1.76 -8.05 -24.89
N ARG A 131 1.22 -8.53 -26.03
CA ARG A 131 -0.14 -8.19 -26.45
C ARG A 131 -1.20 -8.70 -25.48
N ALA A 132 -1.05 -9.92 -24.98
CA ALA A 132 -1.96 -10.49 -23.98
C ALA A 132 -1.95 -9.68 -22.67
N PHE A 133 -0.77 -9.27 -22.22
CA PHE A 133 -0.60 -8.42 -21.05
C PHE A 133 -1.29 -7.05 -21.23
N GLN A 134 -1.02 -6.37 -22.35
CA GLN A 134 -1.66 -5.07 -22.65
C GLN A 134 -3.20 -5.18 -22.74
N LYS A 135 -3.72 -6.27 -23.33
CA LYS A 135 -5.15 -6.54 -23.39
C LYS A 135 -5.75 -6.71 -21.99
N LYS A 136 -5.10 -7.47 -21.11
CA LYS A 136 -5.57 -7.66 -19.73
C LYS A 136 -5.53 -6.35 -18.93
N LEU A 137 -4.52 -5.50 -19.11
CA LEU A 137 -4.50 -4.17 -18.47
C LEU A 137 -5.71 -3.32 -18.86
N TYR A 138 -6.11 -3.36 -20.14
CA TYR A 138 -7.30 -2.66 -20.60
C TYR A 138 -8.59 -3.23 -19.96
N GLN A 139 -8.72 -4.56 -19.89
CA GLN A 139 -9.85 -5.24 -19.25
C GLN A 139 -9.96 -4.99 -17.74
N LEU A 140 -8.82 -4.80 -17.07
CA LEU A 140 -8.74 -4.44 -15.65
C LEU A 140 -8.90 -2.93 -15.41
N HIS A 141 -9.31 -2.17 -16.44
CA HIS A 141 -9.54 -0.73 -16.38
C HIS A 141 -8.38 0.04 -15.73
N PHE A 142 -7.13 -0.35 -16.01
CA PHE A 142 -5.97 0.26 -15.33
C PHE A 142 -5.96 1.79 -15.41
N GLY A 143 -6.48 2.36 -16.50
CA GLY A 143 -6.64 3.81 -16.70
C GLY A 143 -7.43 4.54 -15.62
N GLN A 144 -8.32 3.87 -14.89
CA GLN A 144 -9.09 4.48 -13.79
C GLN A 144 -8.20 4.91 -12.62
N PHE A 145 -6.97 4.37 -12.54
CA PHE A 145 -6.02 4.69 -11.47
C PHE A 145 -5.05 5.82 -11.84
N ASP A 146 -5.22 6.46 -12.99
CA ASP A 146 -4.31 7.50 -13.42
C ASP A 146 -4.27 8.68 -12.44
N GLY A 147 -3.05 9.06 -12.05
CA GLY A 147 -2.79 10.13 -11.11
C GLY A 147 -3.18 9.82 -9.68
N LEU A 148 -3.48 8.57 -9.33
CA LEU A 148 -3.81 8.16 -7.96
C LEU A 148 -2.59 7.64 -7.21
N ARG A 149 -2.54 7.93 -5.90
CA ARG A 149 -1.60 7.33 -4.95
C ARG A 149 -2.32 6.76 -3.75
N TYR A 150 -1.87 5.61 -3.26
CA TYR A 150 -2.31 4.96 -2.04
C TYR A 150 -1.20 5.06 -1.00
N PRO A 151 -1.24 6.07 -0.11
CA PRO A 151 -0.20 6.30 0.88
C PRO A 151 -0.17 5.17 1.92
N PRO A 152 0.95 4.97 2.64
CA PRO A 152 1.00 4.03 3.75
C PRO A 152 0.09 4.48 4.92
N PRO A 153 -0.12 3.62 5.93
CA PRO A 153 -0.76 4.02 7.18
C PRO A 153 0.05 5.11 7.89
N LYS A 154 -0.62 5.97 8.65
CA LYS A 154 0.07 6.96 9.50
C LYS A 154 1.01 6.26 10.47
N GLY A 155 2.25 6.76 10.55
CA GLY A 155 3.29 6.20 11.43
C GLY A 155 4.01 4.97 10.87
N ALA A 156 3.65 4.49 9.68
CA ALA A 156 4.42 3.44 9.02
C ALA A 156 5.79 3.98 8.58
N ALA A 157 6.84 3.27 8.99
CA ALA A 157 8.19 3.40 8.47
C ALA A 157 8.56 2.16 7.65
N ASP A 158 9.70 2.18 6.95
CA ASP A 158 10.31 1.01 6.30
C ASP A 158 9.48 0.28 5.22
N TYR A 159 8.60 1.00 4.52
CA TYR A 159 7.89 0.49 3.35
C TYR A 159 8.57 0.90 2.04
N PHE A 160 8.20 0.23 0.95
CA PHE A 160 8.54 0.68 -0.39
C PHE A 160 7.34 1.36 -1.03
N THR A 161 7.61 2.46 -1.74
CA THR A 161 6.67 3.02 -2.70
C THR A 161 6.86 2.31 -4.04
N VAL A 162 5.77 1.77 -4.58
CA VAL A 162 5.72 1.19 -5.92
C VAL A 162 4.98 2.15 -6.85
N THR A 163 5.60 2.51 -7.96
CA THR A 163 4.97 3.25 -9.06
C THR A 163 4.74 2.29 -10.22
N LEU A 164 3.49 2.11 -10.63
CA LEU A 164 3.12 1.39 -11.85
C LEU A 164 2.73 2.39 -12.92
N SER A 165 3.21 2.18 -14.14
CA SER A 165 2.92 3.07 -15.24
C SER A 165 2.81 2.38 -16.59
N ASN A 166 1.94 2.90 -17.44
CA ASN A 166 1.94 2.68 -18.89
C ASN A 166 1.92 4.04 -19.60
N GLY A 167 1.80 4.08 -20.94
CA GLY A 167 1.84 5.34 -21.70
C GLY A 167 0.72 6.36 -21.42
N GLN A 168 -0.26 6.05 -20.56
CA GLN A 168 -1.41 6.90 -20.24
C GLN A 168 -1.73 6.96 -18.74
N THR A 169 -1.16 6.08 -17.93
CA THR A 169 -1.60 5.85 -16.56
C THR A 169 -0.40 5.78 -15.64
N THR A 170 -0.43 6.53 -14.54
CA THR A 170 0.49 6.37 -13.41
C THR A 170 -0.30 6.16 -12.12
N VAL A 171 0.05 5.11 -11.37
CA VAL A 171 -0.47 4.88 -10.01
C VAL A 171 0.67 4.59 -9.05
N GLN A 172 0.56 5.08 -7.82
CA GLN A 172 1.51 4.82 -6.76
C GLN A 172 0.85 4.11 -5.59
N TYR A 173 1.55 3.20 -4.92
CA TYR A 173 1.08 2.60 -3.67
C TYR A 173 2.25 2.24 -2.76
N ALA A 174 2.03 2.32 -1.44
CA ALA A 174 2.93 1.70 -0.48
C ALA A 174 2.74 0.19 -0.50
N ASP A 175 3.82 -0.60 -0.55
CA ASP A 175 3.73 -2.06 -0.66
C ASP A 175 3.04 -2.74 0.53
N ILE A 176 3.09 -2.11 1.70
CA ILE A 176 2.32 -2.49 2.90
C ILE A 176 0.80 -2.42 2.71
N GLU A 177 0.30 -1.60 1.76
CA GLU A 177 -1.14 -1.44 1.47
C GLU A 177 -1.67 -2.45 0.45
N ARG A 178 -0.83 -3.34 -0.08
CA ARG A 178 -1.18 -4.20 -1.24
C ARG A 178 -2.50 -4.95 -1.07
N GLU A 179 -2.77 -5.46 0.12
CA GLU A 179 -3.98 -6.25 0.40
C GLU A 179 -5.25 -5.40 0.50
N SER A 180 -5.09 -4.11 0.81
CA SER A 180 -6.16 -3.10 0.97
C SER A 180 -6.51 -2.38 -0.33
N LEU A 181 -5.68 -2.49 -1.38
CA LEU A 181 -5.91 -1.81 -2.66
C LEU A 181 -7.22 -2.24 -3.34
N PRO A 182 -7.78 -1.44 -4.26
CA PRO A 182 -8.91 -1.87 -5.10
C PRO A 182 -8.62 -3.18 -5.82
N LYS A 183 -9.62 -4.06 -5.95
CA LYS A 183 -9.44 -5.41 -6.51
C LYS A 183 -8.86 -5.42 -7.92
N ASP A 184 -9.27 -4.48 -8.76
CA ASP A 184 -8.70 -4.31 -10.10
C ASP A 184 -7.22 -3.97 -10.05
N LEU A 185 -6.79 -3.12 -9.11
CA LEU A 185 -5.37 -2.79 -8.94
C LEU A 185 -4.57 -3.97 -8.38
N GLN A 186 -5.14 -4.76 -7.45
CA GLN A 186 -4.54 -6.01 -6.99
C GLN A 186 -4.33 -6.98 -8.16
N ALA A 187 -5.33 -7.11 -9.04
CA ALA A 187 -5.25 -7.96 -10.24
C ALA A 187 -4.18 -7.47 -11.23
N VAL A 188 -4.01 -6.15 -11.40
CA VAL A 188 -2.92 -5.58 -12.22
C VAL A 188 -1.55 -5.93 -11.64
N ILE A 189 -1.38 -5.84 -10.31
CA ILE A 189 -0.13 -6.20 -9.64
C ILE A 189 0.19 -7.68 -9.84
N GLN A 190 -0.80 -8.57 -9.66
CA GLN A 190 -0.64 -10.01 -9.87
C GLN A 190 -0.31 -10.33 -11.33
N LEU A 191 -1.02 -9.69 -12.28
CA LEU A 191 -0.74 -9.83 -13.70
C LEU A 191 0.72 -9.46 -14.00
N TRP A 192 1.18 -8.31 -13.52
CA TRP A 192 2.56 -7.88 -13.71
C TRP A 192 3.58 -8.86 -13.14
N GLN A 193 3.37 -9.34 -11.91
CA GLN A 193 4.25 -10.32 -11.27
C GLN A 193 4.32 -11.62 -12.07
N SER A 194 3.19 -12.11 -12.57
CA SER A 194 3.17 -13.32 -13.40
C SER A 194 3.91 -13.13 -14.73
N SER A 195 3.76 -11.98 -15.39
CA SER A 195 4.38 -11.71 -16.70
C SER A 195 5.90 -11.56 -16.65
N ILE A 196 6.47 -11.11 -15.53
CA ILE A 196 7.93 -11.00 -15.38
C ILE A 196 8.58 -12.31 -14.90
N LEU A 197 7.78 -13.23 -14.36
CA LEU A 197 8.22 -14.57 -13.91
C LEU A 197 8.17 -15.62 -15.02
N GLU A 198 7.46 -15.37 -16.14
CA GLU A 198 7.44 -16.27 -17.30
C GLU A 198 8.89 -16.61 -17.73
N THR A 199 9.29 -17.88 -17.57
CA THR A 199 10.53 -18.43 -18.10
C THR A 199 10.39 -18.64 -19.61
N PRO A 200 11.39 -18.27 -20.43
CA PRO A 200 11.38 -18.66 -21.83
C PRO A 200 11.40 -20.19 -21.92
N HIS A 201 10.41 -20.76 -22.61
CA HIS A 201 10.46 -22.14 -23.10
C HIS A 201 11.25 -22.18 -24.41
#